data_AF-A0A2E4WLP1-F1
#
_entry.id   AF-A0A2E4WLP1-F1
#
_cell.length_a   1.000
_cell.length_b   1.000
_cell.length_c   1.000
_cell.angle_alpha   90.00
_cell.angle_beta   90.00
_cell.angle_gamma   90.00
#
_symmetry.space_group_name_H-M   'P 1'
#
loop_
_entity.id
_entity.type
_entity.pdbx_description
1 polymer ?
#
loop_
_entity_poly.entity_id
_entity_poly.type
_entity_poly.pdbx_seq_one_letter_code
_entity_poly.pdbx_strand_id
1 'polypeptide(L)'
;MKGQKERRISKRINVVLLESHVMSGFDSEKEAIKHFANKHNILTQRVKRWIAAGAVWADGQVYLRKSKFSDSPVVAGDECEAVLLSDYIRVTFDNNATNFAEKHGTTQQQACRWLKANTIYLAGEVFRQQTCFGAAHA
;
A
#
# COMPACT_ATOMS: atom_id res chain seq x y z
N MET A 1 8.56 23.42 -30.66
CA MET A 1 8.74 22.13 -29.94
C MET A 1 8.47 22.39 -28.46
N LYS A 2 7.31 21.98 -27.94
CA LYS A 2 6.99 22.15 -26.51
C LYS A 2 7.77 21.09 -25.73
N GLY A 3 8.70 21.53 -24.88
CA GLY A 3 9.51 20.63 -24.06
C GLY A 3 8.62 19.65 -23.30
N GLN A 4 8.79 18.36 -23.55
CA GLN A 4 8.25 17.32 -22.69
C GLN A 4 8.90 17.52 -21.32
N LYS A 5 8.18 18.16 -20.38
CA LYS A 5 8.53 18.07 -18.96
C LYS A 5 8.56 16.59 -18.62
N GLU A 6 9.74 16.06 -18.29
CA GLU A 6 9.87 14.73 -17.70
C GLU A 6 8.86 14.60 -16.56
N ARG A 7 7.90 13.69 -16.71
CA ARG A 7 6.95 13.40 -15.64
C ARG A 7 7.69 12.55 -14.62
N ARG A 8 8.02 13.13 -13.48
CA ARG A 8 8.68 12.41 -12.38
C ARG A 8 7.66 11.98 -11.34
N ILE A 9 7.97 10.90 -10.65
CA ILE A 9 7.23 10.45 -9.47
C ILE A 9 7.45 11.47 -8.36
N SER A 10 6.36 11.95 -7.77
CA SER A 10 6.40 13.09 -6.84
C SER A 10 6.76 12.69 -5.42
N LYS A 11 6.35 11.50 -4.97
CA LYS A 11 6.54 11.01 -3.60
C LYS A 11 6.86 9.52 -3.61
N ARG A 12 7.95 9.15 -2.95
CA ARG A 12 8.26 7.77 -2.55
C ARG A 12 7.82 7.58 -1.11
N ILE A 13 7.28 6.40 -0.81
CA ILE A 13 6.70 6.06 0.48
C ILE A 13 7.46 4.84 1.01
N ASN A 14 8.07 4.97 2.17
CA ASN A 14 8.74 3.85 2.82
C ASN A 14 7.68 2.87 3.31
N VAL A 15 7.87 1.60 2.93
CA VAL A 15 6.97 0.51 3.27
C VAL A 15 7.73 -0.61 3.94
N VAL A 16 7.14 -1.11 5.02
CA VAL A 16 7.61 -2.30 5.74
C VAL A 16 6.45 -3.29 5.90
N LEU A 17 6.75 -4.57 6.10
CA LEU A 17 5.72 -5.55 6.48
C LEU A 17 5.04 -5.10 7.79
N LEU A 18 3.72 -5.22 7.86
CA LEU A 18 2.97 -4.90 9.08
C LEU A 18 3.45 -5.76 10.24
N GLU A 19 3.74 -7.04 9.98
CA GLU A 19 4.26 -7.96 10.98
C GLU A 19 5.56 -7.45 11.58
N SER A 20 6.57 -7.15 10.76
CA SER A 20 7.85 -6.61 11.22
C SER A 20 7.68 -5.30 11.99
N HIS A 21 6.79 -4.41 11.53
CA HIS A 21 6.48 -3.16 12.24
C HIS A 21 5.85 -3.40 13.61
N VAL A 22 4.87 -4.30 13.71
CA VAL A 22 4.17 -4.62 14.96
C VAL A 22 5.10 -5.31 15.95
N MET A 23 5.93 -6.23 15.47
CA MET A 23 6.85 -7.04 16.28
C MET A 23 8.10 -6.27 16.74
N SER A 24 8.37 -5.10 16.17
CA SER A 24 9.57 -4.31 16.48
C SER A 24 9.63 -3.97 17.98
N GLY A 25 10.65 -4.48 18.67
CA GLY A 25 10.87 -4.25 20.10
C GLY A 25 10.03 -5.12 21.04
N PHE A 26 9.41 -6.21 20.54
CA PHE A 26 8.66 -7.16 21.34
C PHE A 26 9.12 -8.59 21.09
N ASP A 27 9.36 -9.35 22.16
CA ASP A 27 9.70 -10.78 22.08
C ASP A 27 8.46 -11.68 21.91
N SER A 28 7.27 -11.15 22.20
CA SER A 28 5.99 -11.90 22.18
C SER A 28 5.01 -11.30 21.19
N GLU A 29 4.60 -12.10 20.20
CA GLU A 29 3.61 -11.70 19.18
C GLU A 29 2.29 -11.27 19.80
N LYS A 30 1.86 -11.98 20.85
CA LYS A 30 0.62 -11.68 21.56
C LYS A 30 0.67 -10.28 22.19
N GLU A 31 1.81 -9.91 22.76
CA GLU A 31 2.00 -8.61 23.41
C GLU A 31 2.15 -7.49 22.38
N ALA A 32 2.95 -7.72 21.34
CA ALA A 32 3.12 -6.82 20.21
C ALA A 32 1.78 -6.43 19.56
N ILE A 33 0.97 -7.44 19.22
CA ILE A 33 -0.36 -7.23 18.62
C ILE A 33 -1.29 -6.50 19.58
N LYS A 34 -1.28 -6.85 20.88
CA LYS A 34 -2.11 -6.18 21.89
C LYS A 34 -1.70 -4.71 22.03
N HIS A 35 -0.41 -4.43 22.07
CA HIS A 35 0.13 -3.07 22.16
C HIS A 35 -0.29 -2.23 20.94
N PHE A 36 -0.04 -2.72 19.73
CA PHE A 36 -0.43 -2.03 18.49
C PHE A 36 -1.94 -1.79 18.43
N ALA A 37 -2.74 -2.81 18.76
CA ALA A 37 -4.19 -2.73 18.76
C ALA A 37 -4.71 -1.65 19.72
N ASN A 38 -4.16 -1.61 20.94
CA ASN A 38 -4.52 -0.61 21.94
C ASN A 38 -4.10 0.81 21.51
N LYS A 39 -2.87 0.97 21.00
CA LYS A 39 -2.33 2.25 20.52
C LYS A 39 -3.21 2.87 19.44
N HIS A 40 -3.80 2.06 18.57
CA HIS A 40 -4.61 2.51 17.45
C HIS A 40 -6.12 2.34 17.67
N ASN A 41 -6.56 1.97 18.87
CA ASN A 41 -7.95 1.72 19.23
C ASN A 41 -8.70 0.77 18.26
N ILE A 42 -8.09 -0.39 17.99
CA ILE A 42 -8.63 -1.42 17.11
C ILE A 42 -8.64 -2.78 17.81
N LEU A 43 -9.42 -3.72 17.26
CA LEU A 43 -9.46 -5.09 17.77
C LEU A 43 -8.18 -5.86 17.39
N THR A 44 -7.61 -6.60 18.35
CA THR A 44 -6.45 -7.49 18.14
C THR A 44 -6.68 -8.51 17.02
N GLN A 45 -7.90 -9.04 16.90
CA GLN A 45 -8.25 -9.96 15.81
C GLN A 45 -8.13 -9.31 14.43
N ARG A 46 -8.37 -8.00 14.31
CA ARG A 46 -8.22 -7.26 13.05
C ARG A 46 -6.75 -7.16 12.66
N VAL A 47 -5.87 -6.87 13.61
CA VAL A 47 -4.41 -6.85 13.40
C VAL A 47 -3.91 -8.22 12.95
N LYS A 48 -4.31 -9.29 13.62
CA LYS A 48 -3.98 -10.68 13.23
C LYS A 48 -4.38 -10.99 11.78
N ARG A 49 -5.60 -10.61 11.38
CA ARG A 49 -6.09 -10.83 10.01
C ARG A 49 -5.28 -10.03 8.99
N TRP A 50 -4.81 -8.84 9.34
CA TRP A 50 -3.96 -8.05 8.44
C TRP A 50 -2.57 -8.65 8.28
N ILE A 51 -1.94 -9.07 9.39
CA ILE A 51 -0.65 -9.76 9.37
C ILE A 51 -0.74 -11.03 8.50
N ALA A 52 -1.73 -11.88 8.77
CA ALA A 52 -1.96 -13.11 8.00
C ALA A 52 -2.24 -12.85 6.50
N ALA A 53 -2.75 -11.67 6.15
CA ALA A 53 -3.00 -11.27 4.76
C ALA A 53 -1.78 -10.61 4.09
N GLY A 54 -0.61 -10.54 4.75
CA GLY A 54 0.57 -9.87 4.24
C GLY A 54 0.38 -8.36 4.09
N ALA A 55 -0.33 -7.74 5.04
CA ALA A 55 -0.49 -6.29 5.06
C ALA A 55 0.86 -5.58 5.20
N VAL A 56 0.89 -4.35 4.71
CA VAL A 56 2.07 -3.48 4.81
C VAL A 56 1.74 -2.23 5.61
N TRP A 57 2.75 -1.71 6.30
CA TRP A 57 2.70 -0.44 7.01
C TRP A 57 3.41 0.64 6.19
N ALA A 58 2.70 1.72 5.90
CA ALA A 58 3.21 2.83 5.10
C ALA A 58 2.57 4.13 5.54
N ASP A 59 3.37 5.19 5.72
CA ASP A 59 2.89 6.54 6.09
C ASP A 59 1.90 6.57 7.27
N GLY A 60 2.17 5.75 8.30
CA GLY A 60 1.30 5.66 9.49
C GLY A 60 0.00 4.88 9.30
N GLN A 61 -0.17 4.17 8.18
CA GLN A 61 -1.39 3.45 7.83
C GLN A 61 -1.14 2.00 7.43
N VAL A 62 -2.18 1.18 7.57
CA VAL A 62 -2.19 -0.21 7.10
C VAL A 62 -2.75 -0.29 5.69
N TYR A 63 -2.04 -0.98 4.80
CA TYR A 63 -2.49 -1.26 3.44
C TYR A 63 -2.59 -2.77 3.19
N LEU A 64 -3.62 -3.18 2.45
CA LEU A 64 -3.82 -4.55 2.01
C LEU A 64 -3.68 -4.67 0.50
N ARG A 65 -3.02 -5.74 0.04
CA ARG A 65 -2.92 -6.09 -1.38
C ARG A 65 -4.33 -6.30 -1.96
N LYS A 66 -4.58 -5.70 -3.12
CA LYS A 66 -5.87 -5.81 -3.85
C LYS A 66 -5.73 -6.40 -5.24
N SER A 67 -4.52 -6.45 -5.79
CA SER A 67 -4.22 -7.16 -7.03
C SER A 67 -3.48 -8.47 -6.77
N LYS A 68 -3.39 -9.29 -7.82
CA LYS A 68 -2.55 -10.48 -7.88
C LYS A 68 -1.95 -10.51 -9.30
N PHE A 69 -1.12 -9.53 -9.59
CA PHE A 69 -0.45 -9.43 -10.89
C PHE A 69 0.81 -10.28 -10.95
N SER A 70 1.43 -10.50 -9.79
CA SER A 70 2.57 -11.37 -9.57
C SER A 70 2.19 -12.53 -8.66
N ASP A 71 2.71 -13.71 -9.00
CA ASP A 71 2.67 -14.89 -8.13
C ASP A 71 3.70 -14.81 -7.00
N SER A 72 4.66 -13.89 -7.08
CA SER A 72 5.63 -13.69 -6.02
C SER A 72 4.97 -13.03 -4.80
N PRO A 73 5.21 -13.55 -3.59
CA PRO A 73 4.88 -12.81 -2.38
C PRO A 73 5.64 -11.48 -2.41
N VAL A 74 4.96 -10.40 -2.02
CA VAL A 74 5.62 -9.10 -1.89
C VAL A 74 6.53 -9.21 -0.66
N VAL A 75 7.82 -9.40 -0.92
CA VAL A 75 8.85 -9.35 0.12
C VAL A 75 9.14 -7.88 0.36
N ALA A 76 8.36 -7.24 1.24
CA ALA A 76 8.77 -5.95 1.77
C ALA A 76 9.96 -6.22 2.71
N GLY A 77 11.18 -6.12 2.17
CA GLY A 77 12.40 -6.07 2.98
C GLY A 77 12.47 -4.79 3.81
N ASP A 78 13.62 -4.55 4.43
CA ASP A 78 13.80 -3.47 5.41
C ASP A 78 13.46 -2.07 4.86
N GLU A 79 13.57 -1.85 3.55
CA GLU A 79 13.13 -0.62 2.88
C GLU A 79 12.57 -0.92 1.48
N CYS A 80 11.25 -1.17 1.39
CA CYS A 80 10.56 -1.27 0.10
C CYS A 80 9.86 0.06 -0.20
N GLU A 81 10.16 0.67 -1.35
CA GLU A 81 9.53 1.93 -1.73
C GLU A 81 8.24 1.70 -2.53
N ALA A 82 7.17 2.33 -2.08
CA ALA A 82 5.93 2.44 -2.82
C ALA A 82 5.73 3.86 -3.37
N VAL A 83 4.82 3.97 -4.33
CA VAL A 83 4.41 5.24 -4.91
C VAL A 83 2.90 5.31 -4.95
N LEU A 84 2.30 6.50 -5.02
CA LEU A 84 0.86 6.61 -5.24
C LEU A 84 0.49 5.99 -6.59
N LEU A 85 -0.58 5.18 -6.62
CA LEU A 85 -1.02 4.55 -7.87
C LEU A 85 -1.36 5.60 -8.95
N SER A 86 -1.95 6.71 -8.54
CA SER A 86 -2.26 7.84 -9.43
C SER A 86 -1.00 8.43 -10.07
N ASP A 87 0.06 8.65 -9.29
CA ASP A 87 1.33 9.16 -9.81
C ASP A 87 2.00 8.13 -10.74
N TYR A 88 1.96 6.84 -10.38
CA TYR A 88 2.49 5.78 -11.24
C TYR A 88 1.77 5.73 -12.59
N ILE A 89 0.43 5.77 -12.59
CA ILE A 89 -0.35 5.78 -13.84
C ILE A 89 -0.10 7.06 -14.64
N ARG A 90 0.01 8.22 -13.98
CA ARG A 90 0.32 9.50 -14.64
C ARG A 90 1.66 9.50 -15.36
N VAL A 91 2.68 8.92 -14.73
CA VAL A 91 4.07 8.91 -15.22
C VAL A 91 4.30 7.80 -16.24
N THR A 92 3.87 6.58 -15.93
CA THR A 92 4.19 5.37 -16.72
C THR A 92 3.19 5.11 -17.84
N PHE A 93 1.94 5.54 -17.69
CA PHE A 93 0.85 5.24 -18.63
C PHE A 93 0.18 6.49 -19.18
N ASP A 94 0.84 7.65 -19.09
CA ASP A 94 0.29 8.93 -19.55
C ASP A 94 -1.09 9.28 -18.97
N ASN A 95 -1.30 8.94 -17.70
CA ASN A 95 -2.59 9.10 -17.01
C ASN A 95 -3.74 8.27 -17.63
N ASN A 96 -3.39 7.26 -18.43
CA ASN A 96 -4.35 6.35 -19.07
C ASN A 96 -4.53 5.07 -18.25
N ALA A 97 -5.62 5.02 -17.49
CA ALA A 97 -5.98 3.86 -16.68
C ALA A 97 -6.29 2.60 -17.51
N THR A 98 -6.70 2.77 -18.78
CA THR A 98 -6.93 1.63 -19.69
C THR A 98 -5.63 0.94 -20.03
N ASN A 99 -4.59 1.69 -20.39
CA ASN A 99 -3.27 1.12 -20.69
C ASN A 99 -2.68 0.40 -19.48
N PHE A 100 -2.84 0.97 -18.27
CA PHE A 100 -2.47 0.29 -17.03
C PHE A 100 -3.25 -1.02 -16.85
N ALA A 101 -4.56 -1.00 -17.08
CA ALA A 101 -5.41 -2.17 -16.92
C ALA A 101 -5.02 -3.30 -17.90
N GLU A 102 -4.81 -2.97 -19.17
CA GLU A 102 -4.37 -3.91 -20.21
C GLU A 102 -3.02 -4.52 -19.89
N LYS A 103 -2.04 -3.69 -19.49
CA LYS A 103 -0.69 -4.13 -19.10
C LYS A 103 -0.71 -5.17 -17.97
N HIS A 104 -1.65 -5.03 -17.04
CA HIS A 104 -1.76 -5.88 -15.84
C HIS A 104 -2.89 -6.91 -15.93
N GLY A 105 -3.51 -7.11 -17.09
CA GLY A 105 -4.57 -8.10 -17.28
C GLY A 105 -5.81 -7.86 -16.40
N THR A 106 -6.15 -6.61 -16.13
CA THR A 106 -7.33 -6.22 -15.35
C THR A 106 -8.28 -5.33 -16.16
N THR A 107 -9.41 -4.93 -15.58
CA THR A 107 -10.38 -4.07 -16.26
C THR A 107 -10.13 -2.59 -15.97
N GLN A 108 -10.43 -1.73 -16.93
CA GLN A 108 -10.38 -0.27 -16.75
C GLN A 108 -11.24 0.16 -15.55
N GLN A 109 -12.42 -0.44 -15.39
CA GLN A 109 -13.31 -0.16 -14.26
C GLN A 109 -12.65 -0.45 -12.91
N GLN A 110 -11.88 -1.54 -12.82
CA GLN A 110 -11.15 -1.89 -11.60
C GLN A 110 -10.00 -0.92 -11.33
N ALA A 111 -9.23 -0.54 -12.36
CA ALA A 111 -8.19 0.48 -12.24
C ALA A 111 -8.75 1.82 -11.76
N CYS A 112 -9.89 2.26 -12.31
CA CYS A 112 -10.60 3.47 -11.87
C CYS A 112 -11.09 3.37 -10.42
N ARG A 113 -11.54 2.19 -9.97
CA ARG A 113 -11.92 1.98 -8.55
C ARG A 113 -10.72 2.11 -7.62
N TRP A 114 -9.55 1.63 -8.02
CA TRP A 114 -8.33 1.79 -7.23
C TRP A 114 -7.88 3.25 -7.18
N LEU A 115 -7.93 3.98 -8.30
CA LEU A 115 -7.60 5.41 -8.36
C LEU A 115 -8.50 6.30 -7.48
N LYS A 116 -9.77 5.91 -7.29
CA LYS A 116 -10.70 6.61 -6.39
C LYS A 116 -10.46 6.31 -4.91
N ALA A 117 -9.61 5.33 -4.59
CA ALA A 117 -9.25 4.98 -3.23
C ALA A 117 -7.81 5.40 -2.94
N ASN A 118 -7.45 5.47 -1.66
CA ASN A 118 -6.05 5.66 -1.26
C ASN A 118 -5.28 4.37 -1.54
N THR A 119 -4.64 4.32 -2.71
CA THR A 119 -3.90 3.17 -3.20
C THR A 119 -2.46 3.52 -3.53
N ILE A 120 -1.58 2.58 -3.21
CA ILE A 120 -0.16 2.64 -3.54
C ILE A 120 0.19 1.49 -4.47
N TYR A 121 1.21 1.71 -5.30
CA TYR A 121 1.83 0.71 -6.14
C TYR A 121 3.18 0.31 -5.53
N LEU A 122 3.35 -0.98 -5.25
CA LEU A 122 4.51 -1.54 -4.57
C LEU A 122 4.85 -2.88 -5.21
N ALA A 123 6.11 -3.06 -5.62
CA ALA A 123 6.63 -4.33 -6.15
C ALA A 123 5.74 -4.98 -7.22
N GLY A 124 5.18 -4.17 -8.12
CA GLY A 124 4.32 -4.66 -9.20
C GLY A 124 2.84 -4.83 -8.81
N GLU A 125 2.45 -4.54 -7.57
CA GLU A 125 1.11 -4.79 -7.03
C GLU A 125 0.44 -3.52 -6.49
N VAL A 126 -0.90 -3.52 -6.50
CA VAL A 126 -1.76 -2.48 -5.94
C VAL A 126 -2.16 -2.84 -4.52
N PHE A 127 -1.91 -1.90 -3.61
CA PHE A 127 -2.28 -1.97 -2.21
C PHE A 127 -3.26 -0.85 -1.88
N ARG A 128 -4.27 -1.15 -1.04
CA ARG A 128 -5.30 -0.19 -0.62
C ARG A 128 -5.27 0.03 0.88
N GLN A 129 -5.29 1.29 1.29
CA GLN A 129 -5.37 1.73 2.68
C GLN A 129 -6.62 1.14 3.36
N GLN A 130 -6.46 0.64 4.59
CA GLN A 130 -7.52 0.04 5.41
C GLN A 130 -7.88 0.87 6.65
N THR A 131 -7.07 1.88 6.95
CA THR A 131 -7.10 2.65 8.20
C THR A 131 -7.06 4.13 7.91
N CYS A 132 -7.39 4.94 8.90
CA CYS A 132 -7.20 6.39 8.88
C CYS A 132 -6.68 6.83 10.26
N PHE A 133 -5.61 6.19 10.72
CA PHE A 133 -4.98 6.52 12.00
C PHE A 133 -4.49 7.96 11.97
N GLY A 134 -4.75 8.72 13.04
CA GLY A 134 -4.29 10.11 13.11
C GLY A 134 -4.95 11.06 12.11
N ALA A 135 -6.00 10.65 11.37
CA ALA A 135 -6.97 11.61 10.82
C ALA A 135 -7.85 12.12 11.98
N ALA A 136 -7.22 12.80 12.95
CA ALA A 136 -7.94 13.71 13.80
C ALA A 136 -8.53 14.77 12.87
N HIS A 137 -9.82 15.05 13.02
CA HIS A 137 -10.43 16.24 12.45
C HIS A 137 -9.49 17.43 12.67
N ALA A 138 -8.93 17.94 11.58
CA ALA A 138 -8.47 19.31 11.49
C ALA A 138 -9.55 20.09 10.75
#